data_AF-A0A1F3WV44-F1
#
_entry.id   AF-A0A1F3WV44-F1
#
_cell.length_a   1.000
_cell.length_b   1.000
_cell.length_c   1.000
_cell.angle_alpha   90.00
_cell.angle_beta   90.00
_cell.angle_gamma   90.00
#
_symmetry.space_group_name_H-M   'P 1'
#
loop_
_entity.id
_entity.type
_entity.pdbx_description
1 polymer ?
#
loop_
_entity_poly.entity_id
_entity_poly.type
_entity_poly.pdbx_seq_one_letter_code
_entity_poly.pdbx_strand_id
1 'polypeptide(L)'
;MLRRFFSLRFFQNAVLRNTIFVLLLLVTAFGLGYLATRHHVQRDVTHNASNSLEPASVEVLKQLTGPVSITVYATEHDVRLGDIRKIIRDFLSLYQRYKADIKLVFIDPEKDAEKARAARIQLNGEMVIEYAGRSEHLTRINEQIVTSTLLRLAHTRDQTVMYLDGHGERKLDGIANFDLGTVFGAKLKQNGFRLNSLNLALAQEVPVNASVLVITQPQLDLMPGETDKLLRYVERGGNLLWLVDAEPLRGLERLAEKLDLLLPPGIVIDPDSGMNVSATWAIGATYPLHAITRNFNLITAYPSARPLIRNENTGWKHHVLVEAAARGWVSRKAPKGKPVFDKQHDIPGPVVIAMALERNINDREQRIVVVGNGAFLANSYAGNGGNVDLGVNMVNWLAGEEHLITLQPRATKDSNLLLSKAQINIISIGSLLGLPLLLAGVGILIWWKRRRA
;
A
#
# COMPACT_ATOMS: atom_id res chain seq x y z
N MET A 1 7.68 -72.96 -26.21
CA MET A 1 8.18 -73.26 -24.86
C MET A 1 8.23 -72.00 -23.97
N LEU A 2 7.17 -71.17 -23.97
CA LEU A 2 7.08 -69.94 -23.18
C LEU A 2 5.61 -69.56 -22.96
N ARG A 3 4.92 -70.22 -22.03
CA ARG A 3 3.61 -69.76 -21.50
C ARG A 3 3.16 -70.42 -20.20
N ARG A 4 4.08 -70.96 -19.42
CA ARG A 4 3.78 -71.59 -18.12
C ARG A 4 4.91 -71.28 -17.14
N PHE A 5 4.96 -70.07 -16.60
CA PHE A 5 5.74 -69.82 -15.37
C PHE A 5 5.19 -68.69 -14.48
N PHE A 6 4.08 -68.04 -14.84
CA PHE A 6 3.38 -67.09 -13.97
C PHE A 6 1.95 -67.57 -13.68
N SER A 7 1.82 -68.71 -12.99
CA SER A 7 0.59 -68.99 -12.24
C SER A 7 0.84 -68.68 -10.77
N LEU A 8 0.84 -67.39 -10.43
CA LEU A 8 0.62 -66.93 -9.07
C LEU A 8 -0.76 -67.43 -8.63
N ARG A 9 -0.82 -68.62 -8.04
CA ARG A 9 -1.93 -69.12 -7.20
C ARG A 9 -2.18 -68.23 -5.96
N PHE A 10 -1.51 -67.08 -5.88
CA PHE A 10 -1.66 -66.07 -4.84
C PHE A 10 -2.95 -65.24 -4.99
N PHE A 11 -3.53 -65.14 -6.20
CA PHE A 11 -4.71 -64.30 -6.46
C PHE A 11 -6.06 -65.05 -6.50
N GLN A 12 -6.09 -66.37 -6.32
CA GLN A 12 -7.34 -67.16 -6.33
C GLN A 12 -8.05 -67.23 -4.97
N ASN A 13 -7.34 -66.94 -3.87
CA ASN A 13 -7.96 -66.86 -2.54
C ASN A 13 -8.48 -65.43 -2.31
N ALA A 14 -9.80 -65.26 -2.41
CA ALA A 14 -10.48 -63.98 -2.16
C ALA A 14 -10.10 -63.38 -0.79
N VAL A 15 -9.84 -64.25 0.20
CA VAL A 15 -9.37 -63.85 1.54
C VAL A 15 -8.00 -63.18 1.45
N LEU A 16 -7.00 -63.81 0.82
CA LEU A 16 -5.63 -63.27 0.73
C LEU A 16 -5.58 -61.94 -0.03
N ARG A 17 -6.36 -61.81 -1.10
CA ARG A 17 -6.50 -60.56 -1.85
C ARG A 17 -7.11 -59.45 -0.99
N ASN A 18 -8.17 -59.75 -0.24
CA ASN A 18 -8.77 -58.79 0.68
C ASN A 18 -7.82 -58.42 1.82
N THR A 19 -7.09 -59.38 2.38
CA THR A 19 -6.12 -59.10 3.46
C THR A 19 -5.02 -58.17 2.98
N ILE A 20 -4.42 -58.44 1.81
CA ILE A 20 -3.40 -57.58 1.22
C ILE A 20 -3.96 -56.19 0.94
N PHE A 21 -5.17 -56.09 0.38
CA PHE A 21 -5.82 -54.81 0.12
C PHE A 21 -6.03 -53.99 1.40
N VAL A 22 -6.55 -54.62 2.47
CA VAL A 22 -6.74 -53.96 3.77
C VAL A 22 -5.42 -53.51 4.37
N LEU A 23 -4.38 -54.33 4.27
CA LEU A 23 -3.04 -54.00 4.80
C LEU A 23 -2.41 -52.84 4.03
N LEU A 24 -2.54 -52.82 2.71
CA LEU A 24 -2.09 -51.71 1.86
C LEU A 24 -2.86 -50.43 2.17
N LEU A 25 -4.18 -50.53 2.40
CA LEU A 25 -5.03 -49.39 2.75
C LEU A 25 -4.65 -48.81 4.11
N LEU A 26 -4.38 -49.66 5.11
CA LEU A 26 -3.90 -49.23 6.43
C LEU A 26 -2.53 -48.57 6.35
N VAL A 27 -1.57 -49.15 5.63
CA VAL A 27 -0.24 -48.56 5.43
C VAL A 27 -0.35 -47.21 4.71
N THR A 28 -1.21 -47.11 3.69
CA THR A 28 -1.44 -45.86 2.96
C THR A 28 -2.09 -44.82 3.86
N ALA A 29 -3.12 -45.18 4.63
CA ALA A 29 -3.78 -44.28 5.56
C ALA A 29 -2.84 -43.78 6.66
N PHE A 30 -2.01 -44.67 7.22
CA PHE A 30 -1.01 -44.31 8.23
C PHE A 30 0.11 -43.45 7.64
N GLY A 31 0.59 -43.78 6.43
CA GLY A 31 1.57 -42.99 5.70
C GLY A 31 1.06 -41.59 5.35
N LEU A 32 -0.19 -41.47 4.90
CA LEU A 32 -0.85 -40.19 4.65
C LEU A 32 -1.04 -39.38 5.94
N GLY A 33 -1.46 -40.02 7.04
CA GLY A 33 -1.55 -39.37 8.35
C GLY A 33 -0.20 -38.87 8.87
N TYR A 34 0.85 -39.67 8.71
CA TYR A 34 2.21 -39.28 9.06
C TYR A 34 2.73 -38.12 8.20
N LEU A 35 2.51 -38.16 6.88
CA LEU A 35 2.87 -37.05 6.00
C LEU A 35 2.08 -35.77 6.35
N ALA A 36 0.79 -35.90 6.67
CA ALA A 36 -0.07 -34.78 7.02
C ALA A 36 0.40 -34.08 8.32
N THR A 37 0.91 -34.83 9.29
CA THR A 37 1.43 -34.25 10.54
C THR A 37 2.80 -33.57 10.36
N ARG A 38 3.65 -34.07 9.45
CA ARG A 38 4.98 -33.47 9.17
C ARG A 38 4.94 -32.31 8.18
N HIS A 39 4.07 -32.37 7.18
CA HIS A 39 4.00 -31.40 6.09
C HIS A 39 2.64 -30.68 6.11
N HIS A 40 2.57 -29.60 6.88
CA HIS A 40 1.42 -28.70 6.88
C HIS A 40 1.42 -27.82 5.63
N VAL A 41 1.03 -28.38 4.48
CA VAL A 41 0.82 -27.60 3.25
C VAL A 41 -0.58 -27.01 3.31
N GLN A 42 -0.66 -25.70 3.54
CA GLN A 42 -1.91 -24.95 3.48
C GLN A 42 -1.88 -24.05 2.24
N ARG A 43 -2.91 -24.12 1.41
CA ARG A 43 -3.06 -23.24 0.25
C ARG A 43 -4.30 -22.37 0.45
N ASP A 44 -4.09 -21.07 0.37
CA ASP A 44 -5.20 -20.13 0.42
C ASP A 44 -5.97 -20.20 -0.90
N VAL A 45 -7.21 -20.67 -0.82
CA VAL A 45 -8.17 -20.75 -1.94
C VAL A 45 -9.19 -19.62 -1.90
N THR A 46 -9.06 -18.67 -0.97
CA THR A 46 -9.96 -17.52 -0.90
C THR A 46 -9.68 -16.56 -2.06
N HIS A 47 -10.75 -15.99 -2.59
CA HIS A 47 -10.71 -15.09 -3.75
C HIS A 47 -9.84 -13.84 -3.52
N ASN A 48 -9.72 -13.39 -2.27
CA ASN A 48 -8.92 -12.21 -1.89
C ASN A 48 -7.64 -12.60 -1.12
N ALA A 49 -7.28 -13.89 -1.09
CA ALA A 49 -6.17 -14.41 -0.31
C ALA A 49 -6.21 -14.00 1.18
N SER A 50 -7.40 -13.87 1.77
CA SER A 50 -7.64 -13.33 3.12
C SER A 50 -7.07 -14.18 4.25
N ASN A 51 -6.60 -15.40 3.96
CA ASN A 51 -5.98 -16.32 4.92
C ASN A 51 -4.46 -16.46 4.69
N SER A 52 -3.85 -15.52 3.97
CA SER A 52 -2.42 -15.48 3.70
C SER A 52 -1.89 -14.03 3.68
N LEU A 53 -0.69 -13.86 4.26
CA LEU A 53 0.02 -12.59 4.24
C LEU A 53 0.49 -12.23 2.83
N GLU A 54 0.60 -10.93 2.57
CA GLU A 54 1.23 -10.39 1.38
C GLU A 54 2.71 -10.77 1.32
N PRO A 55 3.25 -10.98 0.10
CA PRO A 55 4.68 -11.26 -0.06
C PRO A 55 5.58 -10.22 0.62
N ALA A 56 5.14 -8.97 0.65
CA ALA A 56 5.83 -7.87 1.32
C ALA A 56 5.93 -8.09 2.83
N SER A 57 4.82 -8.40 3.50
CA SER A 57 4.77 -8.69 4.94
C SER A 57 5.61 -9.90 5.30
N VAL A 58 5.60 -10.92 4.43
CA VAL A 58 6.45 -12.11 4.59
C VAL A 58 7.94 -11.73 4.52
N GLU A 59 8.32 -10.83 3.62
CA GLU A 59 9.71 -10.39 3.50
C GLU A 59 10.16 -9.57 4.71
N VAL A 60 9.30 -8.67 5.22
CA VAL A 60 9.55 -7.95 6.48
C VAL A 60 9.80 -8.94 7.61
N LEU A 61 8.98 -9.98 7.74
CA LEU A 61 9.14 -10.99 8.80
C LEU A 61 10.45 -11.76 8.72
N LYS A 62 10.98 -12.03 7.52
CA LYS A 62 12.28 -12.69 7.36
C LYS A 62 13.45 -11.82 7.80
N GLN A 63 13.31 -10.49 7.73
CA GLN A 63 14.35 -9.55 8.15
C GLN A 63 14.41 -9.38 9.69
N LEU A 64 13.37 -9.80 10.42
CA LEU A 64 13.34 -9.76 11.87
C LEU A 64 14.18 -10.89 12.48
N THR A 65 15.38 -10.57 12.94
CA THR A 65 16.35 -11.52 13.52
C THR A 65 16.05 -11.91 14.97
N GLY A 66 15.26 -11.11 15.71
CA GLY A 66 14.93 -11.36 17.12
C GLY A 66 13.50 -11.87 17.38
N PRO A 67 13.18 -12.27 18.62
CA PRO A 67 11.81 -12.61 19.01
C PRO A 67 10.94 -11.36 19.07
N VAL A 68 9.67 -11.51 18.68
CA VAL A 68 8.66 -10.46 18.79
C VAL A 68 7.70 -10.85 19.91
N SER A 69 7.47 -9.93 20.85
CA SER A 69 6.46 -10.11 21.89
C SER A 69 5.23 -9.28 21.56
N ILE A 70 4.05 -9.91 21.55
CA ILE A 70 2.79 -9.24 21.30
C ILE A 70 1.89 -9.49 22.51
N THR A 71 1.58 -8.43 23.25
CA THR A 71 0.68 -8.48 24.40
C THR A 71 -0.64 -7.80 24.03
N VAL A 72 -1.74 -8.54 24.13
CA VAL A 72 -3.07 -8.07 23.75
C VAL A 72 -3.92 -7.91 25.01
N TYR A 73 -4.39 -6.69 25.25
CA TYR A 73 -5.24 -6.36 26.37
C TYR A 73 -6.69 -6.41 25.91
N ALA A 74 -7.35 -7.55 26.13
CA ALA A 74 -8.71 -7.78 25.69
C ALA A 74 -9.49 -8.60 26.73
N THR A 75 -10.71 -8.19 27.04
CA THR A 75 -11.63 -8.96 27.88
C THR A 75 -12.00 -10.31 27.24
N GLU A 76 -12.40 -11.29 28.04
CA GLU A 76 -12.80 -12.62 27.54
C GLU A 76 -14.09 -12.62 26.73
N HIS A 77 -15.05 -11.76 27.09
CA HIS A 77 -16.32 -11.61 26.39
C HIS A 77 -16.66 -10.13 26.27
N ASP A 78 -16.55 -9.58 25.07
CA ASP A 78 -17.03 -8.23 24.78
C ASP A 78 -18.48 -8.30 24.27
N VAL A 79 -19.38 -7.58 24.94
CA VAL A 79 -20.84 -7.58 24.66
C VAL A 79 -21.14 -7.03 23.25
N ARG A 80 -20.24 -6.24 22.64
CA ARG A 80 -20.44 -5.57 21.35
C ARG A 80 -19.66 -6.21 20.20
N LEU A 81 -18.49 -6.78 20.47
CA LEU A 81 -17.54 -7.24 19.44
C LEU A 81 -17.36 -8.77 19.39
N GLY A 82 -17.96 -9.51 20.33
CA GLY A 82 -17.81 -10.96 20.42
C GLY A 82 -16.42 -11.36 20.94
N ASP A 83 -15.89 -12.50 20.49
CA ASP A 83 -14.58 -13.01 20.93
C ASP A 83 -13.43 -12.31 20.18
N ILE A 84 -13.12 -11.08 20.60
CA ILE A 84 -11.98 -10.29 20.10
C ILE A 84 -10.68 -11.11 20.19
N ARG A 85 -10.50 -11.88 21.28
CA ARG A 85 -9.29 -12.69 21.46
C ARG A 85 -9.12 -13.71 20.35
N LYS A 86 -10.20 -14.35 19.93
CA LYS A 86 -10.19 -15.28 18.79
C LYS A 86 -9.83 -14.57 17.49
N ILE A 87 -10.45 -13.42 17.18
CA ILE A 87 -10.16 -12.65 15.95
C ILE A 87 -8.66 -12.30 15.89
N ILE A 88 -8.10 -11.80 16.99
CA ILE A 88 -6.69 -11.39 17.05
C ILE A 88 -5.76 -12.61 16.96
N ARG A 89 -6.12 -13.71 17.63
CA ARG A 89 -5.36 -14.96 17.58
C ARG A 89 -5.32 -15.53 16.16
N ASP A 90 -6.48 -15.59 15.49
CA ASP A 90 -6.59 -16.10 14.13
C ASP A 90 -5.77 -15.23 13.18
N PHE A 91 -5.84 -13.90 13.33
CA PHE A 91 -5.03 -12.95 12.54
C PHE A 91 -3.52 -13.11 12.78
N LEU A 92 -3.06 -13.12 14.04
CA LEU A 92 -1.63 -13.24 14.36
C LEU A 92 -1.07 -14.64 14.07
N SER A 93 -1.93 -15.67 14.02
CA SER A 93 -1.52 -17.00 13.57
C SER A 93 -0.95 -16.98 12.15
N LEU A 94 -1.42 -16.06 11.29
CA LEU A 94 -0.88 -15.86 9.94
C LEU A 94 0.58 -15.42 9.96
N TYR A 95 0.95 -14.56 10.92
CA TYR A 95 2.33 -14.11 11.15
C TYR A 95 3.19 -15.22 11.76
N GLN A 96 2.65 -15.95 12.74
CA GLN A 96 3.34 -17.06 13.40
C GLN A 96 3.72 -18.21 12.44
N ARG A 97 2.99 -18.38 11.32
CA ARG A 97 3.34 -19.34 10.25
C ARG A 97 4.69 -19.04 9.59
N TYR A 98 5.04 -17.77 9.44
CA TYR A 98 6.30 -17.34 8.82
C TYR A 98 7.39 -17.05 9.85
N LYS A 99 7.01 -16.67 11.07
CA LYS A 99 7.92 -16.35 12.16
C LYS A 99 7.44 -16.98 13.47
N ALA A 100 7.94 -18.18 13.76
CA ALA A 100 7.49 -18.99 14.91
C ALA A 100 7.87 -18.41 16.28
N ASP A 101 8.83 -17.49 16.34
CA ASP A 101 9.29 -16.81 17.56
C ASP A 101 8.48 -15.54 17.91
N ILE A 102 7.30 -15.37 17.31
CA ILE A 102 6.28 -14.40 17.75
C ILE A 102 5.52 -14.99 18.95
N LYS A 103 5.71 -14.38 20.13
CA LYS A 103 4.99 -14.74 21.37
C LYS A 103 3.72 -13.90 21.49
N LEU A 104 2.57 -14.55 21.61
CA LEU A 104 1.27 -13.89 21.80
C LEU A 104 0.75 -14.16 23.21
N VAL A 105 0.51 -13.10 23.98
CA VAL A 105 -0.05 -13.17 25.33
C VAL A 105 -1.33 -12.34 25.39
N PHE A 106 -2.39 -12.89 25.97
CA PHE A 106 -3.62 -12.16 26.26
C PHE A 106 -3.66 -11.81 27.75
N ILE A 107 -3.95 -10.54 28.04
CA ILE A 107 -4.18 -10.03 29.39
C ILE A 107 -5.61 -9.50 29.44
N ASP A 108 -6.35 -9.90 30.47
CA ASP A 108 -7.65 -9.31 30.75
C ASP A 108 -7.46 -8.02 31.55
N PRO A 109 -7.77 -6.83 30.98
CA PRO A 109 -7.58 -5.58 31.69
C PRO A 109 -8.48 -5.44 32.93
N GLU A 110 -9.59 -6.18 33.01
CA GLU A 110 -10.49 -6.18 34.17
C GLU A 110 -9.96 -7.06 35.31
N LYS A 111 -9.33 -8.19 34.98
CA LYS A 111 -8.76 -9.11 35.99
C LYS A 111 -7.35 -8.67 36.44
N ASP A 112 -6.58 -8.03 35.56
CA ASP A 112 -5.16 -7.72 35.75
C ASP A 112 -4.89 -6.19 35.59
N ALA A 113 -5.64 -5.38 36.35
CA ALA A 113 -5.64 -3.90 36.24
C ALA A 113 -4.25 -3.27 36.42
N GLU A 114 -3.38 -3.84 37.26
CA GLU A 114 -2.02 -3.34 37.50
C GLU A 114 -1.15 -3.41 36.24
N LYS A 115 -1.21 -4.53 35.49
CA LYS A 115 -0.45 -4.69 34.24
C LYS A 115 -0.98 -3.77 33.14
N ALA A 116 -2.29 -3.56 33.09
CA ALA A 116 -2.91 -2.65 32.13
C ALA A 116 -2.53 -1.18 32.41
N ARG A 117 -2.52 -0.76 33.68
CA ARG A 117 -2.07 0.58 34.09
C ARG A 117 -0.58 0.80 33.82
N ALA A 118 0.26 -0.18 34.15
CA ALA A 118 1.71 -0.10 33.89
C ALA A 118 2.02 0.07 32.40
N ALA A 119 1.28 -0.62 31.53
CA ALA A 119 1.38 -0.47 30.09
C ALA A 119 0.61 0.75 29.53
N ARG A 120 -0.07 1.57 30.35
CA ARG A 120 -0.83 2.76 29.92
C ARG A 120 -1.93 2.46 28.88
N ILE A 121 -2.58 1.31 28.99
CA ILE A 121 -3.66 0.88 28.11
C ILE A 121 -4.89 1.77 28.28
N GLN A 122 -5.47 2.20 27.16
CA GLN A 122 -6.62 3.12 27.15
C GLN A 122 -7.89 2.45 26.62
N LEU A 123 -7.75 1.43 25.78
CA LEU A 123 -8.87 0.81 25.07
C LEU A 123 -8.89 -0.72 25.23
N ASN A 124 -10.09 -1.30 25.28
CA ASN A 124 -10.26 -2.75 25.18
C ASN A 124 -9.90 -3.22 23.77
N GLY A 125 -9.07 -4.26 23.65
CA GLY A 125 -8.55 -4.75 22.37
C GLY A 125 -7.24 -4.08 21.92
N GLU A 126 -6.63 -3.25 22.75
CA GLU A 126 -5.34 -2.62 22.47
C GLU A 126 -4.20 -3.66 22.53
N MET A 127 -3.25 -3.53 21.62
CA MET A 127 -2.11 -4.43 21.47
C MET A 127 -0.80 -3.66 21.65
N VAL A 128 0.11 -4.23 22.44
CA VAL A 128 1.48 -3.75 22.59
C VAL A 128 2.41 -4.72 21.86
N ILE A 129 3.10 -4.23 20.84
CA ILE A 129 4.11 -4.99 20.12
C ILE A 129 5.48 -4.55 20.59
N GLU A 130 6.32 -5.50 20.98
CA GLU A 130 7.69 -5.28 21.43
C GLU A 130 8.69 -6.05 20.58
N TYR A 131 9.73 -5.36 20.13
CA TYR A 131 10.84 -5.96 19.39
C TYR A 131 12.13 -5.15 19.62
N ALA A 132 13.24 -5.85 19.84
CA ALA A 132 14.57 -5.26 20.05
C ALA A 132 14.60 -4.13 21.12
N GLY A 133 13.87 -4.30 22.22
CA GLY A 133 13.83 -3.33 23.34
C GLY A 133 12.97 -2.09 23.08
N ARG A 134 12.25 -2.04 21.95
CA ARG A 134 11.29 -0.98 21.60
C ARG A 134 9.88 -1.53 21.64
N SER A 135 8.92 -0.68 21.96
CA SER A 135 7.50 -1.03 22.02
C SER A 135 6.62 0.00 21.32
N GLU A 136 5.50 -0.45 20.76
CA GLU A 136 4.50 0.42 20.17
C GLU A 136 3.08 -0.09 20.45
N HIS A 137 2.16 0.86 20.63
CA HIS A 137 0.75 0.63 20.94
C HIS A 137 -0.10 0.66 19.68
N LEU A 138 -0.96 -0.35 19.51
CA LEU A 138 -1.87 -0.49 18.39
C LEU A 138 -3.31 -0.62 18.89
N THR A 139 -4.18 0.25 18.39
CA THR A 139 -5.63 0.22 18.67
C THR A 139 -6.43 -0.42 17.55
N ARG A 140 -5.82 -0.62 16.38
CA ARG A 140 -6.43 -1.21 15.18
C ARG A 140 -5.56 -2.34 14.66
N ILE A 141 -6.23 -3.37 14.14
CA ILE A 141 -5.58 -4.60 13.71
C ILE A 141 -5.88 -4.81 12.24
N ASN A 142 -4.87 -4.59 11.42
CA ASN A 142 -4.83 -4.98 10.01
C ASN A 142 -3.38 -5.26 9.61
N GLU A 143 -3.20 -5.89 8.45
CA GLU A 143 -1.87 -6.32 7.99
C GLU A 143 -0.90 -5.16 7.81
N GLN A 144 -1.37 -4.05 7.23
CA GLN A 144 -0.54 -2.88 6.97
C GLN A 144 -0.01 -2.25 8.27
N ILE A 145 -0.87 -2.07 9.27
CA ILE A 145 -0.51 -1.47 10.56
C ILE A 145 0.47 -2.37 11.30
N VAL A 146 0.18 -3.67 11.42
CA VAL A 146 1.04 -4.59 12.16
C VAL A 146 2.40 -4.76 11.48
N THR A 147 2.42 -4.94 10.15
CA THR A 147 3.67 -5.08 9.39
C THR A 147 4.51 -3.81 9.45
N SER A 148 3.90 -2.63 9.26
CA SER A 148 4.63 -1.36 9.35
C SER A 148 5.15 -1.10 10.77
N THR A 149 4.43 -1.48 11.83
CA THR A 149 4.91 -1.40 13.22
C THR A 149 6.11 -2.30 13.45
N LEU A 150 6.04 -3.56 13.02
CA LEU A 150 7.17 -4.47 13.13
C LEU A 150 8.40 -3.91 12.41
N LEU A 151 8.20 -3.33 11.23
CA LEU A 151 9.25 -2.68 10.48
C LEU A 151 9.87 -1.50 11.24
N ARG A 152 9.04 -0.59 11.79
CA ARG A 152 9.49 0.53 12.63
C ARG A 152 10.31 0.07 13.82
N LEU A 153 9.85 -0.98 14.50
CA LEU A 153 10.54 -1.56 15.63
C LEU A 153 11.83 -2.27 15.20
N ALA A 154 11.97 -2.68 13.94
CA ALA A 154 13.16 -3.34 13.40
C ALA A 154 14.25 -2.38 12.96
N HIS A 155 13.92 -1.28 12.28
CA HIS A 155 14.93 -0.36 11.77
C HIS A 155 15.69 0.35 12.88
N THR A 156 17.01 0.27 12.88
CA THR A 156 17.87 1.03 13.82
C THR A 156 18.19 2.43 13.33
N ARG A 157 17.93 2.73 12.04
CA ARG A 157 18.18 4.06 11.44
C ARG A 157 16.93 4.93 11.59
N ASP A 158 17.12 6.11 12.17
CA ASP A 158 16.09 7.15 12.19
C ASP A 158 15.85 7.65 10.75
N GLN A 159 14.78 7.17 10.12
CA GLN A 159 14.39 7.65 8.80
C GLN A 159 13.73 9.01 8.90
N THR A 160 14.56 10.05 8.81
CA THR A 160 14.11 11.42 8.93
C THR A 160 13.80 11.98 7.55
N VAL A 161 12.53 12.32 7.33
CA VAL A 161 12.07 13.08 6.17
C VAL A 161 12.03 14.54 6.59
N MET A 162 12.91 15.34 6.01
CA MET A 162 12.94 16.78 6.24
C MET A 162 12.12 17.50 5.20
N TYR A 163 11.50 18.62 5.55
CA TYR A 163 10.80 19.47 4.58
C TYR A 163 11.18 20.93 4.77
N LEU A 164 11.30 21.65 3.65
CA LEU A 164 11.65 23.06 3.67
C LEU A 164 10.54 23.87 4.36
N ASP A 165 10.93 24.81 5.23
CA ASP A 165 10.06 25.76 5.92
C ASP A 165 10.78 27.12 6.04
N GLY A 166 10.03 28.21 6.07
CA GLY A 166 10.56 29.57 6.22
C GLY A 166 10.08 30.58 5.17
N HIS A 167 9.59 30.11 4.01
CA HIS A 167 9.14 30.94 2.89
C HIS A 167 7.69 30.65 2.47
N GLY A 168 6.89 30.07 3.37
CA GLY A 168 5.46 29.79 3.14
C GLY A 168 5.17 28.45 2.47
N GLU A 169 6.14 27.54 2.47
CA GLU A 169 6.01 26.17 1.98
C GLU A 169 4.88 25.41 2.70
N ARG A 170 4.32 24.41 2.00
CA ARG A 170 3.37 23.47 2.59
C ARG A 170 4.10 22.58 3.58
N LYS A 171 3.54 22.46 4.78
CA LYS A 171 4.17 21.71 5.87
C LYS A 171 3.72 20.25 5.87
N LEU A 172 4.66 19.34 6.11
CA LEU A 172 4.38 17.90 6.22
C LEU A 172 3.75 17.51 7.57
N ASP A 173 3.71 18.42 8.52
CA ASP A 173 3.02 18.28 9.80
C ASP A 173 1.90 19.33 9.99
N GLY A 174 1.68 20.18 8.99
CA GLY A 174 0.69 21.24 9.02
C GLY A 174 -0.74 20.73 8.80
N ILE A 175 -1.69 21.40 9.43
CA ILE A 175 -3.10 21.04 9.43
C ILE A 175 -3.96 21.90 8.49
N ALA A 176 -3.39 22.95 7.90
CA ALA A 176 -4.15 23.82 7.00
C ALA A 176 -4.52 23.09 5.71
N ASN A 177 -5.57 23.55 5.01
CA ASN A 177 -6.05 22.86 3.80
C ASN A 177 -5.00 22.77 2.67
N PHE A 178 -4.04 23.70 2.65
CA PHE A 178 -2.94 23.71 1.69
C PHE A 178 -1.72 22.91 2.17
N ASP A 179 -1.63 22.58 3.47
CA ASP A 179 -0.54 21.76 4.03
C ASP A 179 -0.71 20.29 3.66
N LEU A 180 0.30 19.47 3.98
CA LEU A 180 0.38 18.05 3.63
C LEU A 180 0.21 17.12 4.86
N GLY A 181 -0.04 17.66 6.06
CA GLY A 181 0.14 16.91 7.31
C GLY A 181 -0.99 15.97 7.74
N THR A 182 -2.26 16.25 7.43
CA THR A 182 -3.38 15.52 8.06
C THR A 182 -3.55 14.11 7.53
N VAL A 183 -3.29 13.89 6.24
CA VAL A 183 -3.41 12.57 5.61
C VAL A 183 -2.05 12.06 5.16
N PHE A 184 -1.34 12.80 4.29
CA PHE A 184 -0.06 12.36 3.74
C PHE A 184 1.03 12.28 4.82
N GLY A 185 1.27 13.36 5.57
CA GLY A 185 2.21 13.37 6.69
C GLY A 185 1.86 12.36 7.77
N ALA A 186 0.59 12.21 8.11
CA ALA A 186 0.12 11.18 9.05
C ALA A 186 0.46 9.77 8.54
N LYS A 187 0.29 9.49 7.23
CA LYS A 187 0.63 8.21 6.63
C LYS A 187 2.14 7.95 6.62
N LEU A 188 2.96 8.98 6.37
CA LEU A 188 4.42 8.85 6.50
C LEU A 188 4.85 8.53 7.94
N LYS A 189 4.26 9.19 8.94
CA LYS A 189 4.49 8.85 10.36
C LYS A 189 4.06 7.42 10.68
N GLN A 190 2.92 6.98 10.16
CA GLN A 190 2.46 5.59 10.26
C GLN A 190 3.37 4.59 9.54
N ASN A 191 4.17 5.02 8.56
CA ASN A 191 5.18 4.18 7.92
C ASN A 191 6.53 4.19 8.66
N GLY A 192 6.70 5.04 9.69
CA GLY A 192 7.93 5.11 10.48
C GLY A 192 8.82 6.30 10.24
N PHE A 193 8.43 7.20 9.35
CA PHE A 193 9.21 8.40 9.10
C PHE A 193 9.05 9.41 10.24
N ARG A 194 10.17 9.99 10.65
CA ARG A 194 10.17 11.20 11.48
C ARG A 194 10.15 12.41 10.56
N LEU A 195 9.17 13.29 10.76
CA LEU A 195 9.00 14.49 9.95
C LEU A 195 9.57 15.69 10.69
N ASN A 196 10.53 16.38 10.09
CA ASN A 196 11.20 17.52 10.70
C ASN A 196 11.23 18.71 9.72
N SER A 197 10.89 19.90 10.18
CA SER A 197 11.06 21.11 9.38
C SER A 197 12.55 21.48 9.26
N LEU A 198 12.91 22.07 8.12
CA LEU A 198 14.24 22.58 7.84
C LEU A 198 14.12 24.01 7.31
N ASN A 199 14.64 24.97 8.07
CA ASN A 199 14.75 26.35 7.63
C ASN A 199 16.19 26.64 7.19
N LEU A 200 16.39 26.86 5.88
CA LEU A 200 17.72 27.07 5.29
C LEU A 200 18.29 28.47 5.55
N ALA A 201 17.48 29.44 5.98
CA ALA A 201 18.00 30.74 6.43
C ALA A 201 18.74 30.59 7.76
N LEU A 202 18.34 29.62 8.59
CA LEU A 202 18.93 29.36 9.92
C LEU A 202 19.94 28.21 9.90
N ALA A 203 19.67 27.14 9.17
CA ALA A 203 20.54 25.97 9.10
C ALA A 203 21.79 26.27 8.25
N GLN A 204 22.95 25.75 8.67
CA GLN A 204 24.18 25.87 7.87
C GLN A 204 24.07 25.07 6.57
N GLU A 205 23.54 23.85 6.64
CA GLU A 205 23.40 22.89 5.56
C GLU A 205 22.17 21.99 5.81
N VAL A 206 21.70 21.28 4.78
CA VAL A 206 20.77 20.16 4.97
C VAL A 206 21.47 19.03 5.77
N PRO A 207 20.98 18.61 6.94
CA PRO A 207 21.65 17.61 7.77
C PRO A 207 21.91 16.27 7.06
N VAL A 208 23.03 15.62 7.37
CA VAL A 208 23.43 14.33 6.75
C VAL A 208 22.55 13.15 7.15
N ASN A 209 21.79 13.27 8.24
CA ASN A 209 20.82 12.26 8.68
C ASN A 209 19.45 12.41 7.99
N ALA A 210 19.27 13.41 7.12
CA ALA A 210 18.07 13.52 6.30
C ALA A 210 18.08 12.39 5.24
N SER A 211 17.14 11.44 5.39
CA SER A 211 16.97 10.35 4.42
C SER A 211 16.35 10.86 3.13
N VAL A 212 15.39 11.78 3.25
CA VAL A 212 14.74 12.47 2.12
C VAL A 212 14.52 13.93 2.50
N LEU A 213 14.84 14.84 1.58
CA LEU A 213 14.38 16.23 1.65
C LEU A 213 13.14 16.40 0.79
N VAL A 214 12.10 17.06 1.31
CA VAL A 214 10.89 17.41 0.59
C VAL A 214 10.87 18.93 0.39
N ILE A 215 10.88 19.35 -0.87
CA ILE A 215 10.73 20.76 -1.24
C ILE A 215 9.33 20.91 -1.81
N THR A 216 8.52 21.73 -1.15
CA THR A 216 7.25 22.19 -1.74
C THR A 216 7.41 23.63 -2.20
N GLN A 217 6.54 24.07 -3.11
CA GLN A 217 6.62 25.40 -3.70
C GLN A 217 6.72 26.53 -2.62
N PRO A 218 7.84 27.27 -2.56
CA PRO A 218 7.94 28.47 -1.73
C PRO A 218 6.94 29.54 -2.19
N GLN A 219 6.49 30.38 -1.26
CA GLN A 219 5.66 31.55 -1.58
C GLN A 219 6.49 32.83 -1.71
N LEU A 220 7.69 32.84 -1.13
CA LEU A 220 8.71 33.87 -1.25
C LEU A 220 9.95 33.32 -1.95
N ASP A 221 10.71 34.19 -2.60
CA ASP A 221 11.92 33.81 -3.30
C ASP A 221 13.00 33.38 -2.30
N LEU A 222 13.63 32.23 -2.54
CA LEU A 222 14.78 31.77 -1.76
C LEU A 222 16.00 32.65 -2.04
N MET A 223 16.78 32.94 -1.00
CA MET A 223 18.03 33.67 -1.16
C MET A 223 19.06 32.81 -1.91
N PRO A 224 19.99 33.42 -2.68
CA PRO A 224 20.98 32.66 -3.44
C PRO A 224 21.78 31.65 -2.62
N GLY A 225 22.16 32.01 -1.39
CA GLY A 225 22.90 31.14 -0.48
C GLY A 225 22.09 29.97 0.07
N GLU A 226 20.76 30.04 0.06
CA GLU A 226 19.88 28.92 0.42
C GLU A 226 19.78 27.93 -0.72
N THR A 227 19.58 28.42 -1.96
CA THR A 227 19.65 27.58 -3.15
C THR A 227 21.01 26.87 -3.25
N ASP A 228 22.12 27.54 -2.91
CA ASP A 228 23.44 26.91 -2.92
C ASP A 228 23.54 25.73 -1.93
N LYS A 229 22.86 25.80 -0.78
CA LYS A 229 22.78 24.68 0.18
C LYS A 229 21.99 23.49 -0.41
N LEU A 230 20.92 23.76 -1.16
CA LEU A 230 20.15 22.74 -1.87
C LEU A 230 20.98 22.07 -2.97
N LEU A 231 21.72 22.86 -3.75
CA LEU A 231 22.61 22.35 -4.79
C LEU A 231 23.69 21.45 -4.19
N ARG A 232 24.33 21.86 -3.08
CA ARG A 232 25.30 21.03 -2.35
C ARG A 232 24.67 19.75 -1.79
N TYR A 233 23.41 19.77 -1.38
CA TYR A 233 22.68 18.57 -0.94
C TYR A 233 22.50 17.56 -2.09
N VAL A 234 22.11 18.05 -3.27
CA VAL A 234 21.99 17.20 -4.47
C VAL A 234 23.36 16.70 -4.94
N GLU A 235 24.41 17.52 -4.86
CA GLU A 235 25.77 17.13 -5.27
C GLU A 235 26.36 16.02 -4.40
N ARG A 236 26.09 16.02 -3.09
CA ARG A 236 26.55 14.97 -2.17
C ARG A 236 25.74 13.67 -2.23
N GLY A 237 24.77 13.56 -3.15
CA GLY A 237 23.95 12.36 -3.30
C GLY A 237 22.67 12.34 -2.46
N GLY A 238 22.19 13.49 -1.97
CA GLY A 238 20.95 13.56 -1.18
C GLY A 238 19.69 13.23 -1.99
N ASN A 239 18.73 12.54 -1.38
CA ASN A 239 17.47 12.15 -2.02
C ASN A 239 16.41 13.25 -1.85
N LEU A 240 15.69 13.55 -2.93
CA LEU A 240 14.82 14.73 -2.99
C LEU A 240 13.44 14.35 -3.54
N LEU A 241 12.38 14.75 -2.83
CA LEU A 241 11.04 14.89 -3.39
C LEU A 241 10.80 16.37 -3.66
N TRP A 242 10.71 16.76 -4.92
CA TRP A 242 10.43 18.13 -5.31
C TRP A 242 9.01 18.25 -5.88
N LEU A 243 8.16 18.92 -5.11
CA LEU A 243 6.79 19.24 -5.44
C LEU A 243 6.73 20.67 -5.98
N VAL A 244 6.76 20.79 -7.30
CA VAL A 244 6.85 22.07 -8.01
C VAL A 244 5.49 22.45 -8.59
N ASP A 245 4.92 23.54 -8.09
CA ASP A 245 3.66 24.05 -8.64
C ASP A 245 3.92 24.81 -9.95
N ALA A 246 2.84 25.36 -10.52
CA ALA A 246 2.93 26.34 -11.58
C ALA A 246 3.77 27.56 -11.17
N GLU A 247 4.28 28.28 -12.17
CA GLU A 247 5.19 29.41 -12.01
C GLU A 247 4.74 30.45 -10.96
N PRO A 248 5.71 31.17 -10.33
CA PRO A 248 7.17 31.13 -10.56
C PRO A 248 7.92 30.08 -9.70
N LEU A 249 9.20 29.81 -10.02
CA LEU A 249 10.03 28.81 -9.32
C LEU A 249 10.68 29.32 -8.01
N ARG A 250 10.65 30.63 -7.75
CA ARG A 250 11.03 31.23 -6.45
C ARG A 250 12.47 30.94 -6.03
N GLY A 251 13.43 31.00 -6.96
CA GLY A 251 14.85 30.79 -6.67
C GLY A 251 15.33 29.33 -6.85
N LEU A 252 14.45 28.45 -7.33
CA LEU A 252 14.74 27.04 -7.63
C LEU A 252 15.11 26.78 -9.10
N GLU A 253 15.28 27.82 -9.92
CA GLU A 253 15.70 27.73 -11.33
C GLU A 253 17.01 26.96 -11.47
N ARG A 254 18.01 27.32 -10.65
CA ARG A 254 19.32 26.64 -10.62
C ARG A 254 19.23 25.17 -10.18
N LEU A 255 18.22 24.83 -9.38
CA LEU A 255 17.96 23.42 -9.01
C LEU A 255 17.40 22.65 -10.21
N ALA A 256 16.47 23.23 -10.99
CA ALA A 256 16.00 22.61 -12.23
C ALA A 256 17.13 22.37 -13.23
N GLU A 257 18.00 23.37 -13.40
CA GLU A 257 19.20 23.26 -14.25
C GLU A 257 20.13 22.14 -13.77
N LYS A 258 20.38 22.02 -12.45
CA LYS A 258 21.22 20.96 -11.87
C LYS A 258 20.66 19.55 -12.08
N LEU A 259 19.34 19.43 -12.18
CA LEU A 259 18.64 18.18 -12.42
C LEU A 259 18.45 17.89 -13.91
N ASP A 260 18.95 18.76 -14.80
CA ASP A 260 18.73 18.68 -16.24
C ASP A 260 17.24 18.59 -16.63
N LEU A 261 16.38 19.28 -15.87
CA LEU A 261 14.93 19.28 -16.06
C LEU A 261 14.47 20.58 -16.70
N LEU A 262 13.69 20.45 -17.78
CA LEU A 262 13.00 21.57 -18.39
C LEU A 262 11.59 21.66 -17.78
N LEU A 263 11.28 22.83 -17.21
CA LEU A 263 10.01 23.14 -16.58
C LEU A 263 9.28 24.22 -17.38
N PRO A 264 8.62 23.87 -18.51
CA PRO A 264 7.98 24.86 -19.35
C PRO A 264 6.95 25.71 -18.58
N PRO A 265 6.73 26.95 -19.02
CA PRO A 265 5.66 27.79 -18.50
C PRO A 265 4.29 27.21 -18.87
N GLY A 266 3.31 27.43 -18.00
CA GLY A 266 1.91 27.02 -18.22
C GLY A 266 1.45 25.83 -17.38
N ILE A 267 0.17 25.51 -17.56
CA ILE A 267 -0.55 24.46 -16.82
C ILE A 267 -1.21 23.49 -17.78
N VAL A 268 -1.46 22.27 -17.31
CA VAL A 268 -2.20 21.24 -18.03
C VAL A 268 -3.69 21.54 -17.97
N ILE A 269 -4.32 21.51 -19.15
CA ILE A 269 -5.76 21.65 -19.36
C ILE A 269 -6.29 20.30 -19.83
N ASP A 270 -7.18 19.72 -19.04
CA ASP A 270 -7.80 18.42 -19.24
C ASP A 270 -9.34 18.53 -19.20
N PRO A 271 -9.98 18.92 -20.32
CA PRO A 271 -11.43 19.11 -20.37
C PRO A 271 -12.22 17.81 -20.43
N ASP A 272 -11.60 16.69 -20.79
CA ASP A 272 -12.22 15.38 -20.91
C ASP A 272 -11.65 14.42 -19.85
N SER A 273 -11.55 14.93 -18.62
CA SER A 273 -11.05 14.20 -17.45
C SER A 273 -11.96 13.05 -17.01
N GLY A 274 -13.17 12.94 -17.59
CA GLY A 274 -14.20 11.99 -17.16
C GLY A 274 -14.80 12.29 -15.78
N MET A 275 -14.44 13.44 -15.19
CA MET A 275 -14.89 13.89 -13.87
C MET A 275 -15.54 15.27 -13.95
N ASN A 276 -16.49 15.54 -13.05
CA ASN A 276 -17.11 16.85 -12.93
C ASN A 276 -16.21 17.81 -12.11
N VAL A 277 -15.00 18.04 -12.60
CA VAL A 277 -13.98 18.92 -12.01
C VAL A 277 -13.60 20.04 -12.98
N SER A 278 -12.90 21.06 -12.48
CA SER A 278 -12.36 22.11 -13.36
C SER A 278 -11.44 21.50 -14.42
N ALA A 279 -11.49 22.02 -15.64
CA ALA A 279 -10.61 21.58 -16.72
C ALA A 279 -9.11 21.86 -16.45
N THR A 280 -8.77 22.60 -15.39
CA THR A 280 -7.37 22.75 -14.93
C THR A 280 -6.89 21.59 -14.07
N TRP A 281 -7.73 20.59 -13.80
CA TRP A 281 -7.35 19.39 -13.05
C TRP A 281 -6.94 18.30 -14.03
N ALA A 282 -5.64 18.04 -14.07
CA ALA A 282 -5.12 16.93 -14.86
C ALA A 282 -5.35 15.62 -14.12
N ILE A 283 -5.86 14.60 -14.83
CA ILE A 283 -6.02 13.26 -14.28
C ILE A 283 -4.86 12.37 -14.73
N GLY A 284 -4.13 11.86 -13.75
CA GLY A 284 -3.17 10.78 -13.93
C GLY A 284 -3.91 9.45 -14.03
N ALA A 285 -3.76 8.77 -15.16
CA ALA A 285 -4.31 7.45 -15.41
C ALA A 285 -3.31 6.48 -16.05
N THR A 286 -2.21 7.01 -16.59
CA THR A 286 -1.13 6.22 -17.18
C THR A 286 0.10 6.31 -16.28
N TYR A 287 0.50 5.16 -15.75
CA TYR A 287 1.65 5.01 -14.88
C TYR A 287 2.65 4.04 -15.52
N PRO A 288 3.68 4.56 -16.22
CA PRO A 288 4.73 3.70 -16.77
C PRO A 288 5.40 2.85 -15.68
N LEU A 289 5.97 1.70 -16.08
CA LEU A 289 6.55 0.74 -15.14
C LEU A 289 7.75 1.34 -14.40
N HIS A 290 7.61 1.47 -13.08
CA HIS A 290 8.65 1.90 -12.16
C HIS A 290 8.38 1.28 -10.78
N ALA A 291 9.38 1.21 -9.89
CA ALA A 291 9.19 0.68 -8.53
C ALA A 291 8.06 1.40 -7.77
N ILE A 292 7.98 2.74 -7.90
CA ILE A 292 6.94 3.61 -7.30
C ILE A 292 5.53 3.26 -7.79
N THR A 293 5.38 2.94 -9.08
CA THR A 293 4.10 2.79 -9.78
C THR A 293 3.72 1.33 -10.04
N ARG A 294 4.57 0.38 -9.66
CA ARG A 294 4.29 -1.05 -9.83
C ARG A 294 3.04 -1.42 -9.04
N ASN A 295 2.08 -2.05 -9.72
CA ASN A 295 0.76 -2.41 -9.19
C ASN A 295 -0.09 -1.20 -8.74
N PHE A 296 0.28 0.02 -9.11
CA PHE A 296 -0.51 1.21 -8.86
C PHE A 296 -1.61 1.33 -9.92
N ASN A 297 -2.87 1.21 -9.51
CA ASN A 297 -4.03 1.18 -10.41
C ASN A 297 -5.11 2.21 -10.03
N LEU A 298 -4.79 3.14 -9.13
CA LEU A 298 -5.67 4.22 -8.73
C LEU A 298 -5.44 5.43 -9.60
N ILE A 299 -6.51 6.12 -9.97
CA ILE A 299 -6.41 7.44 -10.62
C ILE A 299 -5.88 8.48 -9.64
N THR A 300 -5.16 9.48 -10.15
CA THR A 300 -4.62 10.60 -9.36
C THR A 300 -5.05 11.92 -9.98
N ALA A 301 -5.20 12.96 -9.17
CA ALA A 301 -5.74 14.25 -9.60
C ALA A 301 -4.80 15.40 -9.21
N TYR A 302 -4.46 16.24 -10.19
CA TYR A 302 -3.45 17.29 -10.06
C TYR A 302 -4.02 18.65 -10.48
N PRO A 303 -4.46 19.48 -9.52
CA PRO A 303 -5.01 20.80 -9.82
C PRO A 303 -3.92 21.77 -10.29
N SER A 304 -4.04 22.29 -11.51
CA SER A 304 -3.05 23.19 -12.13
C SER A 304 -1.67 22.56 -12.26
N ALA A 305 -1.63 21.29 -12.71
CA ALA A 305 -0.37 20.59 -12.96
C ALA A 305 0.49 21.33 -13.98
N ARG A 306 1.81 21.33 -13.78
CA ARG A 306 2.79 21.83 -14.72
C ARG A 306 3.41 20.68 -15.52
N PRO A 307 3.75 20.89 -16.80
CA PRO A 307 4.50 19.92 -17.58
C PRO A 307 5.94 19.78 -17.12
N LEU A 308 6.48 18.57 -17.20
CA LEU A 308 7.91 18.29 -17.02
C LEU A 308 8.47 17.73 -18.33
N ILE A 309 9.62 18.23 -18.77
CA ILE A 309 10.33 17.72 -19.94
C ILE A 309 11.71 17.25 -19.53
N ARG A 310 12.07 16.01 -19.92
CA ARG A 310 13.41 15.46 -19.75
C ARG A 310 14.36 16.06 -20.78
N ASN A 311 15.58 16.36 -20.38
CA ASN A 311 16.66 16.63 -21.33
C ASN A 311 17.35 15.30 -21.73
N GLU A 312 17.80 15.18 -22.98
CA GLU A 312 18.31 13.91 -23.52
C GLU A 312 19.82 13.68 -23.22
N ASN A 313 20.50 14.64 -22.58
CA ASN A 313 21.96 14.67 -22.49
C ASN A 313 22.46 14.85 -21.05
N THR A 314 22.24 13.86 -20.17
CA THR A 314 22.31 14.06 -18.71
C THR A 314 23.11 12.98 -17.99
N GLY A 315 23.61 13.34 -16.80
CA GLY A 315 24.16 12.39 -15.82
C GLY A 315 23.09 11.61 -15.05
N TRP A 316 21.83 11.66 -15.50
CA TRP A 316 20.65 11.14 -14.81
C TRP A 316 19.88 10.15 -15.69
N LYS A 317 19.47 9.03 -15.11
CA LYS A 317 18.47 8.15 -15.69
C LYS A 317 17.08 8.69 -15.34
N HIS A 318 16.32 9.05 -16.36
CA HIS A 318 14.98 9.62 -16.21
C HIS A 318 13.91 8.56 -16.44
N HIS A 319 12.97 8.45 -15.50
CA HIS A 319 11.83 7.56 -15.56
C HIS A 319 10.54 8.35 -15.42
N VAL A 320 9.66 8.28 -16.42
CA VAL A 320 8.33 8.90 -16.34
C VAL A 320 7.50 8.11 -15.32
N LEU A 321 6.88 8.81 -14.37
CA LEU A 321 6.01 8.21 -13.36
C LEU A 321 4.54 8.41 -13.67
N VAL A 322 4.18 9.59 -14.17
CA VAL A 322 2.77 9.95 -14.43
C VAL A 322 2.67 10.74 -15.73
N GLU A 323 1.85 10.21 -16.63
CA GLU A 323 1.34 10.91 -17.81
C GLU A 323 -0.14 11.23 -17.59
N ALA A 324 -0.50 12.49 -17.82
CA ALA A 324 -1.85 12.99 -17.64
C ALA A 324 -2.39 13.63 -18.92
N ALA A 325 -3.70 13.86 -18.93
CA ALA A 325 -4.39 14.62 -19.96
C ALA A 325 -4.09 14.13 -21.39
N ALA A 326 -4.34 12.84 -21.66
CA ALA A 326 -4.06 12.21 -22.96
C ALA A 326 -4.76 12.91 -24.15
N ARG A 327 -5.89 13.57 -23.90
CA ARG A 327 -6.63 14.40 -24.87
C ARG A 327 -6.66 15.89 -24.50
N GLY A 328 -5.82 16.27 -23.53
CA GLY A 328 -5.64 17.64 -23.09
C GLY A 328 -4.41 18.30 -23.73
N TRP A 329 -4.00 19.42 -23.15
CA TRP A 329 -2.87 20.22 -23.63
C TRP A 329 -2.26 21.06 -22.52
N VAL A 330 -1.07 21.60 -22.76
CA VAL A 330 -0.46 22.63 -21.91
C VAL A 330 -0.85 23.99 -22.45
N SER A 331 -1.34 24.88 -21.57
CA SER A 331 -1.61 26.28 -21.90
C SER A 331 -0.98 27.23 -20.89
N ARG A 332 -0.46 28.36 -21.38
CA ARG A 332 0.07 29.46 -20.54
C ARG A 332 -1.03 30.31 -19.90
N LYS A 333 -2.26 30.20 -20.39
CA LYS A 333 -3.39 30.99 -19.90
C LYS A 333 -4.44 30.07 -19.29
N ALA A 334 -4.80 30.33 -18.04
CA ALA A 334 -5.93 29.65 -17.44
C ALA A 334 -7.23 30.01 -18.20
N PRO A 335 -8.08 29.03 -18.56
CA PRO A 335 -9.29 29.28 -19.32
C PRO A 335 -10.31 30.07 -18.47
N LYS A 336 -10.85 31.17 -19.01
CA LYS A 336 -11.92 31.98 -18.38
C LYS A 336 -13.33 31.50 -18.78
N GLY A 337 -13.50 30.21 -19.01
CA GLY A 337 -14.73 29.62 -19.56
C GLY A 337 -14.50 28.22 -20.11
N LYS A 338 -15.28 27.80 -21.11
CA LYS A 338 -15.05 26.50 -21.77
C LYS A 338 -13.65 26.51 -22.42
N PRO A 339 -12.75 25.59 -22.05
CA PRO A 339 -11.40 25.54 -22.60
C PRO A 339 -11.44 25.20 -24.09
N VAL A 340 -10.63 25.90 -24.88
CA VAL A 340 -10.46 25.68 -26.32
C VAL A 340 -8.97 25.65 -26.60
N PHE A 341 -8.52 24.63 -27.35
CA PHE A 341 -7.13 24.46 -27.73
C PHE A 341 -6.69 25.52 -28.76
N ASP A 342 -5.61 26.25 -28.46
CA ASP A 342 -4.97 27.19 -29.38
C ASP A 342 -3.78 26.53 -30.10
N LYS A 343 -3.96 26.20 -31.39
CA LYS A 343 -2.93 25.56 -32.22
C LYS A 343 -1.60 26.33 -32.33
N GLN A 344 -1.59 27.64 -32.06
CA GLN A 344 -0.38 28.46 -32.17
C GLN A 344 0.42 28.53 -30.87
N HIS A 345 -0.24 28.35 -29.72
CA HIS A 345 0.36 28.62 -28.41
C HIS A 345 0.34 27.45 -27.44
N ASP A 346 -0.58 26.52 -27.62
CA ASP A 346 -0.78 25.37 -26.73
C ASP A 346 -0.03 24.13 -27.26
N ILE A 347 0.42 23.28 -26.34
CA ILE A 347 1.17 22.06 -26.65
C ILE A 347 0.25 20.85 -26.41
N PRO A 348 -0.04 20.02 -27.41
CA PRO A 348 -0.93 18.88 -27.24
C PRO A 348 -0.32 17.83 -26.28
N GLY A 349 -1.19 17.15 -25.51
CA GLY A 349 -0.80 16.03 -24.66
C GLY A 349 -0.52 14.73 -25.44
N PRO A 350 -0.21 13.61 -24.74
CA PRO A 350 -0.17 13.45 -23.28
C PRO A 350 0.94 14.25 -22.62
N VAL A 351 0.73 14.68 -21.38
CA VAL A 351 1.67 15.53 -20.65
C VAL A 351 2.31 14.76 -19.49
N VAL A 352 3.64 14.72 -19.47
CA VAL A 352 4.40 14.20 -18.34
C VAL A 352 4.34 15.21 -17.19
N ILE A 353 3.86 14.77 -16.03
CA ILE A 353 3.70 15.62 -14.84
C ILE A 353 4.45 15.10 -13.61
N ALA A 354 5.01 13.89 -13.68
CA ALA A 354 5.91 13.37 -12.64
C ALA A 354 7.02 12.51 -13.26
N MET A 355 8.24 12.68 -12.75
CA MET A 355 9.41 11.90 -13.16
C MET A 355 10.27 11.52 -11.95
N ALA A 356 10.87 10.34 -12.01
CA ALA A 356 11.97 9.92 -11.16
C ALA A 356 13.30 10.09 -11.90
N LEU A 357 14.33 10.47 -11.16
CA LEU A 357 15.70 10.62 -11.62
C LEU A 357 16.59 9.76 -10.74
N GLU A 358 17.47 9.00 -11.36
CA GLU A 358 18.44 8.14 -10.67
C GLU A 358 19.85 8.38 -11.22
N ARG A 359 20.85 8.35 -10.33
CA ARG A 359 22.25 8.26 -10.73
C ARG A 359 23.08 7.62 -9.63
N ASN A 360 24.25 7.12 -9.99
CA ASN A 360 25.22 6.64 -9.01
C ASN A 360 26.25 7.73 -8.72
N ILE A 361 26.41 8.07 -7.44
CA ILE A 361 27.44 8.97 -6.93
C ILE A 361 28.12 8.31 -5.73
N ASN A 362 29.46 8.24 -5.75
CA ASN A 362 30.26 7.68 -4.65
C ASN A 362 29.78 6.29 -4.19
N ASP A 363 29.52 5.39 -5.15
CA ASP A 363 29.00 4.03 -4.92
C ASP A 363 27.65 3.97 -4.18
N ARG A 364 26.89 5.07 -4.20
CA ARG A 364 25.52 5.15 -3.69
C ARG A 364 24.57 5.57 -4.81
N GLU A 365 23.41 4.94 -4.82
CA GLU A 365 22.32 5.34 -5.70
C GLU A 365 21.63 6.58 -5.12
N GLN A 366 21.64 7.66 -5.87
CA GLN A 366 20.90 8.88 -5.57
C GLN A 366 19.58 8.84 -6.33
N ARG A 367 18.49 9.14 -5.61
CA ARG A 367 17.12 9.08 -6.11
C ARG A 367 16.43 10.44 -5.92
N ILE A 368 15.79 10.94 -6.96
CA ILE A 368 15.03 12.19 -6.93
C ILE A 368 13.69 11.97 -7.62
N VAL A 369 12.62 12.52 -7.06
CA VAL A 369 11.30 12.56 -7.70
C VAL A 369 10.89 14.01 -7.84
N VAL A 370 10.48 14.40 -9.04
CA VAL A 370 9.91 15.71 -9.32
C VAL A 370 8.47 15.54 -9.78
N VAL A 371 7.55 16.25 -9.13
CA VAL A 371 6.13 16.26 -9.48
C VAL A 371 5.72 17.70 -9.77
N GLY A 372 5.17 17.91 -10.96
CA GLY A 372 4.65 19.19 -11.46
C GLY A 372 3.38 19.65 -10.76
N ASN A 373 3.19 19.31 -9.48
CA ASN A 373 2.13 19.81 -8.65
C ASN A 373 2.45 19.43 -7.19
N GLY A 374 2.48 20.39 -6.28
CA GLY A 374 2.54 20.11 -4.84
C GLY A 374 1.18 20.05 -4.17
N ALA A 375 0.16 20.63 -4.80
CA ALA A 375 -1.20 20.62 -4.27
C ALA A 375 -1.83 19.22 -4.22
N PHE A 376 -1.46 18.26 -5.07
CA PHE A 376 -2.13 16.94 -5.12
C PHE A 376 -2.05 16.16 -3.79
N LEU A 377 -1.03 16.42 -2.97
CA LEU A 377 -0.87 15.84 -1.63
C LEU A 377 -1.45 16.71 -0.51
N ALA A 378 -1.91 17.92 -0.82
CA ALA A 378 -2.46 18.83 0.17
C ALA A 378 -3.70 18.24 0.83
N ASN A 379 -3.96 18.63 2.06
CA ASN A 379 -5.05 18.10 2.88
C ASN A 379 -6.42 18.24 2.17
N SER A 380 -6.59 19.27 1.35
CA SER A 380 -7.77 19.49 0.50
C SER A 380 -7.91 18.52 -0.69
N TYR A 381 -6.82 17.89 -1.14
CA TYR A 381 -6.78 17.00 -2.30
C TYR A 381 -6.33 15.56 -1.97
N ALA A 382 -5.88 15.31 -0.75
CA ALA A 382 -5.36 14.02 -0.30
C ALA A 382 -6.41 12.89 -0.35
N GLY A 383 -7.71 13.22 -0.31
CA GLY A 383 -8.80 12.25 -0.45
C GLY A 383 -9.12 11.85 -1.90
N ASN A 384 -8.45 12.43 -2.90
CA ASN A 384 -8.74 12.13 -4.30
C ASN A 384 -7.96 10.92 -4.80
N GLY A 385 -8.70 9.86 -5.16
CA GLY A 385 -8.14 8.67 -5.79
C GLY A 385 -6.97 8.10 -4.98
N GLY A 386 -5.85 7.84 -5.66
CA GLY A 386 -4.61 7.33 -5.05
C GLY A 386 -3.55 8.38 -4.78
N ASN A 387 -3.90 9.67 -4.62
CA ASN A 387 -2.91 10.75 -4.47
C ASN A 387 -1.93 10.47 -3.31
N VAL A 388 -2.46 10.16 -2.13
CA VAL A 388 -1.65 9.88 -0.94
C VAL A 388 -0.84 8.61 -1.11
N ASP A 389 -1.42 7.55 -1.68
CA ASP A 389 -0.74 6.29 -1.92
C ASP A 389 0.46 6.45 -2.85
N LEU A 390 0.30 7.22 -3.93
CA LEU A 390 1.39 7.54 -4.85
C LEU A 390 2.48 8.37 -4.15
N GLY A 391 2.11 9.40 -3.39
CA GLY A 391 3.07 10.22 -2.64
C GLY A 391 3.85 9.40 -1.62
N VAL A 392 3.19 8.45 -0.93
CA VAL A 392 3.83 7.57 0.04
C VAL A 392 4.78 6.61 -0.66
N ASN A 393 4.40 6.06 -1.81
CA ASN A 393 5.27 5.23 -2.64
C ASN A 393 6.52 5.99 -3.08
N MET A 394 6.39 7.27 -3.45
CA MET A 394 7.52 8.13 -3.81
C MET A 394 8.50 8.29 -2.64
N VAL A 395 8.01 8.60 -1.43
CA VAL A 395 8.89 8.77 -0.24
C VAL A 395 9.53 7.45 0.18
N ASN A 396 8.78 6.35 0.15
CA ASN A 396 9.32 5.01 0.45
C ASN A 396 10.47 4.67 -0.51
N TRP A 397 10.29 4.89 -1.82
CA TRP A 397 11.33 4.64 -2.82
C TRP A 397 12.55 5.55 -2.61
N LEU A 398 12.34 6.84 -2.33
CA LEU A 398 13.42 7.79 -2.04
C LEU A 398 14.19 7.44 -0.76
N ALA A 399 13.53 6.85 0.23
CA ALA A 399 14.16 6.41 1.48
C ALA A 399 14.86 5.04 1.35
N GLY A 400 14.73 4.35 0.21
CA GLY A 400 15.23 2.98 0.01
C GLY A 400 14.34 1.90 0.61
N GLU A 401 13.12 2.24 1.03
CA GLU A 401 12.14 1.33 1.64
C GLU A 401 11.13 0.81 0.63
N GLU A 402 11.61 0.27 -0.48
CA GLU A 402 10.76 -0.22 -1.58
C GLU A 402 9.79 -1.32 -1.14
N HIS A 403 10.11 -2.07 -0.10
CA HIS A 403 9.23 -3.09 0.42
C HIS A 403 7.96 -2.51 1.09
N LEU A 404 7.98 -1.25 1.54
CA LEU A 404 6.79 -0.55 2.04
C LEU A 404 5.81 -0.17 0.92
N ILE A 405 6.31 0.01 -0.31
CA ILE A 405 5.50 0.34 -1.50
C ILE A 405 4.51 -0.81 -1.80
N THR A 406 4.89 -2.04 -1.48
CA THR A 406 4.08 -3.23 -1.71
C THR A 406 3.05 -3.53 -0.62
N LEU A 407 3.05 -2.80 0.50
CA LEU A 407 2.11 -2.95 1.62
C LEU A 407 0.89 -2.04 1.45
N GLN A 408 0.15 -2.23 0.36
CA GLN A 408 -1.13 -1.55 0.18
C GLN A 408 -2.23 -2.38 0.83
N PRO A 409 -3.09 -1.81 1.68
CA PRO A 409 -4.14 -2.58 2.33
C PRO A 409 -5.03 -3.14 1.22
N ARG A 410 -5.17 -4.48 1.17
CA ARG A 410 -6.11 -5.10 0.24
C ARG A 410 -7.45 -4.45 0.47
N ALA A 411 -7.98 -3.78 -0.56
CA ALA A 411 -9.36 -3.37 -0.54
C ALA A 411 -10.17 -4.62 -0.19
N THR A 412 -10.94 -4.56 0.90
CA THR A 412 -12.05 -5.48 1.05
C THR A 412 -12.83 -5.30 -0.24
N LYS A 413 -12.74 -6.26 -1.18
CA LYS A 413 -13.64 -6.22 -2.33
C LYS A 413 -15.00 -6.28 -1.69
N ASP A 414 -15.67 -5.12 -1.67
CA ASP A 414 -16.96 -4.97 -1.07
C ASP A 414 -17.80 -6.10 -1.64
N SER A 415 -18.32 -6.94 -0.74
CA SER A 415 -19.38 -7.88 -1.06
C SER A 415 -20.68 -7.11 -1.26
N ASN A 416 -20.63 -5.93 -1.91
CA ASN A 416 -21.80 -5.22 -2.34
C ASN A 416 -22.35 -6.04 -3.50
N LEU A 417 -23.26 -6.95 -3.15
CA LEU A 417 -24.10 -7.67 -4.08
C LEU A 417 -25.01 -6.64 -4.75
N LEU A 418 -24.50 -6.00 -5.79
CA LEU A 418 -25.26 -5.12 -6.70
C LEU A 418 -26.13 -6.01 -7.59
N LEU A 419 -27.14 -6.60 -6.98
CA LEU A 419 -28.13 -7.38 -7.69
C LEU A 419 -29.10 -6.43 -8.38
N SER A 420 -29.31 -6.61 -9.68
CA SER A 420 -30.39 -5.93 -10.38
C SER A 420 -31.74 -6.31 -9.77
N LYS A 421 -32.76 -5.45 -9.91
CA LYS A 421 -34.13 -5.78 -9.45
C LYS A 421 -34.63 -7.13 -10.01
N ALA A 422 -34.22 -7.48 -11.22
CA ALA A 422 -34.54 -8.78 -11.83
C ALA A 422 -33.87 -9.95 -11.08
N GLN A 423 -32.60 -9.83 -10.73
CA GLN A 423 -31.87 -10.87 -9.98
C GLN A 423 -32.46 -11.06 -8.58
N ILE A 424 -32.79 -9.97 -7.88
CA ILE A 424 -33.45 -10.02 -6.56
C ILE A 424 -34.81 -10.72 -6.66
N ASN A 425 -35.63 -10.41 -7.68
CA ASN A 425 -36.92 -11.05 -7.87
C ASN A 425 -36.79 -12.54 -8.17
N ILE A 426 -35.84 -12.94 -9.03
CA ILE A 426 -35.60 -14.37 -9.34
C ILE A 426 -35.21 -15.14 -8.09
N ILE A 427 -34.26 -14.61 -7.30
CA ILE A 427 -33.83 -15.23 -6.05
C ILE A 427 -35.00 -15.30 -5.07
N SER A 428 -35.74 -14.20 -4.91
CA SER A 428 -36.85 -14.15 -3.94
C SER A 428 -37.98 -15.11 -4.30
N ILE A 429 -38.43 -15.13 -5.55
CA ILE A 429 -39.50 -16.03 -6.02
C ILE A 429 -39.02 -17.48 -6.00
N GLY A 430 -37.78 -17.74 -6.45
CA GLY A 430 -37.18 -19.07 -6.44
C GLY A 430 -37.06 -19.65 -5.03
N SER A 431 -36.62 -18.84 -4.06
CA SER A 431 -36.48 -19.28 -2.67
C SER A 431 -37.82 -19.38 -1.93
N LEU A 432 -38.75 -18.46 -2.16
CA LEU A 432 -40.02 -18.40 -1.43
C LEU A 432 -41.09 -19.36 -1.99
N LEU A 433 -41.10 -19.60 -3.31
CA LEU A 433 -42.08 -20.46 -3.97
C LEU A 433 -41.44 -21.68 -4.61
N GLY A 434 -40.31 -21.51 -5.30
CA GLY A 434 -39.65 -22.61 -6.00
C GLY A 434 -39.17 -23.72 -5.06
N LEU A 435 -38.46 -23.37 -3.99
CA LEU A 435 -37.91 -24.35 -3.04
C LEU A 435 -39.02 -25.12 -2.29
N PRO A 436 -40.07 -24.48 -1.73
CA PRO A 436 -41.16 -25.22 -1.09
C PRO A 436 -41.95 -26.10 -2.05
N LEU A 437 -42.22 -25.64 -3.28
CA LEU A 437 -42.91 -26.45 -4.28
C LEU A 437 -42.08 -27.65 -4.73
N LEU A 438 -40.77 -27.49 -4.86
CA LEU A 438 -39.87 -28.59 -5.20
C LEU A 438 -39.84 -29.63 -4.06
N LEU A 439 -39.73 -29.18 -2.80
CA LEU A 439 -39.80 -30.08 -1.65
C LEU A 439 -41.15 -30.79 -1.53
N ALA A 440 -42.26 -30.07 -1.74
CA ALA A 440 -43.60 -30.66 -1.76
C ALA A 440 -43.76 -31.66 -2.90
N GLY A 441 -43.27 -31.35 -4.10
CA GLY A 441 -43.28 -32.24 -5.26
C GLY A 441 -42.47 -33.52 -5.01
N VAL A 442 -41.27 -33.41 -4.43
CA VAL A 442 -40.47 -34.56 -4.01
C VAL A 442 -41.20 -35.38 -2.95
N GLY A 443 -41.83 -34.73 -1.96
CA GLY A 443 -42.65 -35.39 -0.95
C GLY A 443 -43.81 -36.18 -1.55
N ILE A 444 -44.54 -35.58 -2.49
CA ILE A 444 -45.65 -36.21 -3.21
C ILE A 444 -45.16 -37.40 -4.05
N LEU A 445 -44.03 -37.25 -4.76
CA LEU A 445 -43.44 -38.33 -5.55
C LEU A 445 -43.02 -39.51 -4.68
N ILE A 446 -42.39 -39.25 -3.53
CA ILE A 446 -42.01 -40.28 -2.56
C ILE A 446 -43.28 -40.95 -2.01
N TRP A 447 -44.31 -40.19 -1.64
CA TRP A 447 -45.59 -40.71 -1.15
C TRP A 447 -46.28 -41.61 -2.19
N TRP A 448 -46.34 -41.19 -3.45
CA TRP A 448 -46.89 -41.99 -4.55
C TRP A 448 -46.09 -43.26 -4.82
N LYS A 449 -44.76 -43.20 -4.77
CA LYS A 449 -43.92 -44.39 -4.96
C LYS A 449 -44.09 -45.39 -3.82
N ARG A 450 -44.25 -44.90 -2.58
CA ARG A 450 -44.53 -45.72 -1.38
C ARG A 450 -45.93 -46.35 -1.35
N ARG A 451 -46.89 -45.76 -2.05
CA ARG A 451 -48.27 -46.29 -2.13
C ARG A 451 -48.46 -47.33 -3.23
N ARG A 452 -47.51 -47.39 -4.19
CA ARG A 452 -47.47 -48.38 -5.27
C ARG A 452 -46.53 -49.56 -5.00
N ALA A 453 -45.66 -49.44 -3.99
CA ALA A 453 -44.93 -50.54 -3.39
C ALA A 453 -45.76 -51.09 -2.23
#